data_AF-A0A0S9QG64-F1
#
_entry.id   AF-A0A0S9QG64-F1
#
_cell.length_a   1.000
_cell.length_b   1.000
_cell.length_c   1.000
_cell.angle_alpha   90.00
_cell.angle_beta   90.00
_cell.angle_gamma   90.00
#
_symmetry.space_group_name_H-M   'P 1'
#
loop_
_entity.id
_entity.type
_entity.pdbx_description
1 polymer ?
#
loop_
_entity_poly.entity_id
_entity_poly.type
_entity_poly.pdbx_seq_one_letter_code
_entity_poly.pdbx_strand_id
1 'polypeptide(L)'
;MGLIYALGAYLSWGLVVPVHFRLLDAVPATSILAHRIVWSAVLVTGLLVALRRRVRSPFPLRPRHGLLVLSAVLIGVNWLLYLRAVQSGHMLDASLGYFINPLMSVVLGAAVLGERLRPVQVAAVSLAAGAVLLAVVVAGHLPWVSLALAASFSLYGLVRKVVGVDAMVGFAAETAVLLPVALGYLVLFAPPVVTGDPVRAGLLVLTGVTTALPLIWFAAAAERLTLATLGLMQYLAPSCLLVLSVVAYGERLEPHRMMLFGLIWLALALYAADAYRAARRARAA
;
A
#
# COMPACT_ATOMS: atom_id res chain seq x y z
N MET A 1 12.20 4.55 -14.50
CA MET A 1 12.41 4.08 -13.11
C MET A 1 11.15 4.10 -12.25
N GLY A 2 10.37 5.19 -12.18
CA GLY A 2 9.15 5.25 -11.33
C GLY A 2 8.16 4.09 -11.54
N LEU A 3 7.87 3.73 -12.80
CA LEU A 3 6.99 2.59 -13.12
C LEU A 3 7.53 1.25 -12.60
N ILE A 4 8.85 1.03 -12.65
CA ILE A 4 9.46 -0.22 -12.17
C ILE A 4 9.28 -0.35 -10.66
N TYR A 5 9.49 0.74 -9.92
CA TYR A 5 9.24 0.76 -8.49
C TYR A 5 7.75 0.53 -8.15
N ALA A 6 6.83 1.17 -8.87
CA ALA A 6 5.40 0.94 -8.67
C ALA A 6 5.01 -0.51 -8.96
N LEU A 7 5.50 -1.10 -10.07
CA LEU A 7 5.29 -2.52 -10.37
C LEU A 7 5.84 -3.42 -9.27
N GLY A 8 7.08 -3.18 -8.83
CA GLY A 8 7.68 -3.95 -7.74
C GLY A 8 6.87 -3.90 -6.45
N ALA A 9 6.38 -2.72 -6.08
CA ALA A 9 5.52 -2.55 -4.90
C ALA A 9 4.20 -3.30 -5.04
N TYR A 10 3.44 -3.07 -6.11
CA TYR A 10 2.10 -3.63 -6.27
C TYR A 10 2.10 -5.13 -6.57
N LEU A 11 3.09 -5.64 -7.32
CA LEU A 11 3.24 -7.09 -7.52
C LEU A 11 3.65 -7.77 -6.21
N SER A 12 4.50 -7.14 -5.39
CA SER A 12 4.83 -7.69 -4.08
C SER A 12 3.59 -7.76 -3.18
N TRP A 13 2.80 -6.68 -3.07
CA TRP A 13 1.56 -6.68 -2.30
C TRP A 13 0.49 -7.64 -2.84
N GLY A 14 0.45 -7.88 -4.14
CA GLY A 14 -0.53 -8.77 -4.76
C GLY A 14 -0.16 -10.25 -4.76
N LEU A 15 1.14 -10.58 -4.76
CA LEU A 15 1.62 -11.97 -4.90
C LEU A 15 2.44 -12.45 -3.70
N VAL A 16 3.45 -11.68 -3.28
CA VAL A 16 4.42 -12.15 -2.27
C VAL A 16 3.88 -11.99 -0.86
N VAL A 17 3.34 -10.82 -0.54
CA VAL A 17 2.84 -10.51 0.81
C VAL A 17 1.67 -11.42 1.23
N PRO A 18 0.64 -11.67 0.39
CA PRO A 18 -0.47 -12.53 0.77
C PRO A 18 -0.04 -13.97 1.04
N VAL A 19 0.84 -14.53 0.20
CA VAL A 19 1.41 -15.87 0.42
C VAL A 19 2.17 -15.91 1.74
N HIS A 20 3.02 -14.90 2.00
CA HIS A 20 3.78 -14.84 3.23
C HIS A 20 2.87 -14.75 4.47
N PHE A 21 1.83 -13.92 4.43
CA PHE A 21 0.93 -13.75 5.56
C PHE A 21 0.09 -15.01 5.83
N ARG A 22 -0.27 -15.76 4.78
CA ARG A 22 -0.92 -17.07 4.93
C ARG A 22 -0.05 -18.09 5.70
N LEU A 23 1.26 -18.05 5.52
CA LEU A 23 2.19 -18.89 6.30
C LEU A 23 2.25 -18.50 7.79
N LEU A 24 1.72 -17.32 8.14
CA LEU A 24 1.64 -16.78 9.49
C LEU A 24 0.21 -16.81 10.06
N ASP A 25 -0.75 -17.53 9.46
CA ASP A 25 -2.16 -17.56 9.88
C ASP A 25 -2.37 -17.93 11.37
N ALA A 26 -1.46 -18.73 11.94
CA ALA A 26 -1.49 -19.10 13.35
C ALA A 26 -0.99 -18.00 14.32
N VAL A 27 -0.40 -16.92 13.80
CA VAL A 27 0.16 -15.83 14.60
C VAL A 27 -0.85 -14.69 14.72
N PRO A 28 -1.11 -14.18 15.93
CA PRO A 28 -1.99 -13.03 16.10
C PRO A 28 -1.55 -11.84 15.27
N ALA A 29 -2.50 -11.25 14.57
CA ALA A 29 -2.23 -10.23 13.58
C ALA A 29 -1.52 -8.99 14.19
N THR A 30 -1.79 -8.67 15.47
CA THR A 30 -1.10 -7.60 16.22
C THR A 30 0.37 -7.92 16.47
N SER A 31 0.69 -9.19 16.70
CA SER A 31 2.07 -9.65 16.79
C SER A 31 2.77 -9.57 15.43
N ILE A 32 2.11 -9.94 14.33
CA ILE A 32 2.65 -9.76 12.97
C ILE A 32 2.96 -8.27 12.72
N LEU A 33 2.04 -7.38 13.10
CA LEU A 33 2.22 -5.93 12.97
C LEU A 33 3.41 -5.38 13.76
N ALA A 34 3.61 -5.86 14.99
CA ALA A 34 4.75 -5.41 15.79
C ALA A 34 6.08 -5.94 15.20
N HIS A 35 6.14 -7.21 14.83
CA HIS A 35 7.34 -7.81 14.21
C HIS A 35 7.70 -7.14 12.89
N ARG A 36 6.72 -6.86 12.01
CA ARG A 36 7.02 -6.18 10.73
C ARG A 36 7.61 -4.79 10.95
N ILE A 37 7.16 -4.04 11.95
CA ILE A 37 7.72 -2.71 12.27
C ILE A 37 9.17 -2.85 12.74
N VAL A 38 9.42 -3.74 13.71
CA VAL A 38 10.76 -3.96 14.27
C VAL A 38 11.73 -4.42 13.19
N TRP A 39 11.38 -5.46 12.43
CA TRP A 39 12.26 -6.02 11.41
C TRP A 39 12.40 -5.11 10.19
N SER A 40 11.38 -4.30 9.85
CA SER A 40 11.53 -3.24 8.85
C SER A 40 12.50 -2.15 9.31
N ALA A 41 12.46 -1.75 10.59
CA ALA A 41 13.40 -0.78 11.16
C ALA A 41 14.84 -1.31 11.12
N VAL A 42 15.04 -2.57 11.52
CA VAL A 42 16.35 -3.24 11.44
C VAL A 42 16.84 -3.30 9.99
N LEU A 43 16.00 -3.74 9.06
CA LEU A 43 16.34 -3.88 7.65
C LEU A 43 16.71 -2.53 7.03
N VAL A 44 15.87 -1.50 7.18
CA VAL A 44 16.13 -0.20 6.55
C VAL A 44 17.37 0.47 7.15
N THR A 45 17.60 0.32 8.45
CA THR A 45 18.83 0.81 9.11
C THR A 45 20.05 0.08 8.56
N GLY A 46 20.01 -1.25 8.45
CA GLY A 46 21.07 -2.05 7.85
C GLY A 46 21.37 -1.66 6.40
N LEU A 47 20.34 -1.42 5.59
CA LEU A 47 20.50 -0.96 4.22
C LEU A 47 21.12 0.45 4.14
N LEU A 48 20.73 1.37 5.02
CA LEU A 48 21.32 2.72 5.07
C LEU A 48 22.81 2.68 5.42
N VAL A 49 23.19 1.83 6.39
CA VAL A 49 24.58 1.61 6.78
C VAL A 49 25.38 0.96 5.64
N ALA A 50 24.87 -0.13 5.07
CA ALA A 50 25.54 -0.86 3.99
C ALA A 50 25.78 0.00 2.74
N LEU A 51 24.79 0.82 2.36
CA LEU A 51 24.89 1.74 1.22
C LEU A 51 25.65 3.04 1.54
N ARG A 52 26.20 3.16 2.76
CA ARG A 52 26.91 4.36 3.26
C ARG A 52 26.12 5.65 3.03
N ARG A 53 24.79 5.56 3.08
CA ARG A 53 23.91 6.70 2.89
C ARG A 53 24.06 7.59 4.11
N ARG A 54 24.73 8.74 3.95
CA ARG A 54 24.80 9.73 5.01
C ARG A 54 23.40 10.26 5.27
N VAL A 55 22.79 9.73 6.32
CA VAL A 55 21.62 10.37 6.93
C VAL A 55 22.15 11.64 7.58
N ARG A 56 22.15 12.76 6.84
CA ARG A 56 22.23 14.07 7.50
C ARG A 56 21.07 14.06 8.49
N SER A 57 21.38 14.15 9.78
CA SER A 57 20.42 14.06 10.86
C SER A 57 19.12 14.75 10.42
N PRO A 58 17.97 14.05 10.42
CA PRO A 58 16.70 14.72 10.19
C PRO A 58 16.43 15.78 11.29
N PHE A 59 17.21 15.83 12.37
CA PHE A 59 17.06 16.79 13.46
C PHE A 59 17.96 18.02 13.24
N PRO A 60 17.54 18.93 12.36
CA PRO A 60 16.91 20.14 12.88
C PRO A 60 15.44 20.26 12.44
N LEU A 61 14.53 20.60 13.36
CA LEU A 61 13.08 20.74 13.19
C LEU A 61 12.66 21.68 12.03
N ARG A 62 12.78 21.21 10.79
CA ARG A 62 12.18 21.82 9.59
C ARG A 62 10.72 21.35 9.41
N PRO A 63 9.86 22.12 8.70
CA PRO A 63 8.47 21.76 8.44
C PRO A 63 8.25 20.34 7.87
N ARG A 64 9.22 19.85 7.09
CA ARG A 64 9.24 18.49 6.52
C ARG A 64 9.20 17.36 7.57
N HIS A 65 9.59 17.60 8.82
CA HIS A 65 9.54 16.57 9.87
C HIS A 65 8.12 16.33 10.37
N GLY A 66 7.26 17.37 10.40
CA GLY A 66 5.84 17.21 10.70
C GLY A 66 5.16 16.30 9.67
N LEU A 67 5.54 16.41 8.39
CA LEU A 67 5.05 15.54 7.33
C LEU A 67 5.52 14.08 7.48
N LEU A 68 6.76 13.84 7.94
CA LEU A 68 7.24 12.47 8.20
C LEU A 68 6.55 11.82 9.41
N VAL A 69 6.27 12.60 10.46
CA VAL A 69 5.46 12.11 11.58
C VAL A 69 4.04 11.83 11.11
N LEU A 70 3.45 12.72 10.30
CA LEU A 70 2.14 12.51 9.72
C LEU A 70 2.10 11.26 8.82
N SER A 71 3.11 11.02 7.98
CA SER A 71 3.16 9.81 7.16
C SER A 71 3.27 8.54 8.02
N ALA A 72 4.08 8.57 9.09
CA ALA A 72 4.19 7.48 10.05
C ALA A 72 2.87 7.17 10.75
N VAL A 73 2.15 8.22 11.19
CA VAL A 73 0.82 8.08 11.81
C VAL A 73 -0.19 7.54 10.80
N LEU A 74 -0.23 8.08 9.57
CA LEU A 74 -1.16 7.62 8.54
C LEU A 74 -0.97 6.15 8.19
N ILE A 75 0.29 5.70 8.00
CA ILE A 75 0.56 4.29 7.68
C ILE A 75 0.32 3.37 8.90
N GLY A 76 0.64 3.84 10.12
CA GLY A 76 0.35 3.11 11.35
C GLY A 76 -1.16 2.94 11.60
N VAL A 77 -1.94 4.01 11.42
CA VAL A 77 -3.41 3.98 11.47
C VAL A 77 -3.97 3.06 10.39
N ASN A 78 -3.43 3.13 9.16
CA ASN A 78 -3.87 2.26 8.08
C ASN A 78 -3.69 0.77 8.43
N TRP A 79 -2.52 0.40 8.94
CA TRP A 79 -2.27 -0.98 9.36
C TRP A 79 -3.16 -1.41 10.52
N LEU A 80 -3.38 -0.55 11.51
CA LEU A 80 -4.24 -0.85 12.64
C LEU A 80 -5.70 -1.05 12.20
N LEU A 81 -6.22 -0.18 11.33
CA LEU A 81 -7.56 -0.30 10.76
C LEU A 81 -7.71 -1.60 9.98
N TYR A 82 -6.72 -1.92 9.14
CA TYR A 82 -6.73 -3.17 8.36
C TYR A 82 -6.78 -4.37 9.29
N LEU A 83 -5.96 -4.35 10.34
CA LEU A 83 -5.89 -5.42 11.32
C LEU A 83 -7.20 -5.63 12.07
N ARG A 84 -7.78 -4.54 12.55
CA ARG A 84 -9.08 -4.52 13.23
C ARG A 84 -10.17 -5.04 12.31
N ALA A 85 -10.15 -4.65 11.04
CA ALA A 85 -11.13 -5.09 10.04
C ALA A 85 -11.06 -6.61 9.84
N VAL A 86 -9.86 -7.15 9.65
CA VAL A 86 -9.65 -8.60 9.49
C VAL A 86 -10.07 -9.36 10.75
N GLN A 87 -9.67 -8.90 11.94
CA GLN A 87 -9.98 -9.58 13.20
C GLN A 87 -11.47 -9.53 13.60
N SER A 88 -12.19 -8.49 13.18
CA SER A 88 -13.63 -8.33 13.48
C SER A 88 -14.56 -8.92 12.41
N GLY A 89 -14.02 -9.67 11.44
CA GLY A 89 -14.81 -10.26 10.35
C GLY A 89 -15.20 -9.28 9.24
N HIS A 90 -14.76 -8.01 9.29
CA HIS A 90 -15.00 -6.98 8.27
C HIS A 90 -13.97 -7.05 7.12
N MET A 91 -13.59 -8.27 6.71
CA MET A 91 -12.63 -8.49 5.62
C MET A 91 -13.15 -7.92 4.28
N LEU A 92 -14.47 -7.95 4.08
CA LEU A 92 -15.12 -7.39 2.89
C LEU A 92 -14.93 -5.88 2.80
N ASP A 93 -15.04 -5.17 3.92
CA ASP A 93 -14.76 -3.73 3.97
C ASP A 93 -13.28 -3.45 3.67
N ALA A 94 -12.35 -4.20 4.26
CA ALA A 94 -10.93 -4.05 3.95
C ALA A 94 -10.64 -4.20 2.45
N SER A 95 -11.30 -5.16 1.78
CA SER A 95 -11.21 -5.37 0.34
C SER A 95 -11.79 -4.21 -0.47
N LEU A 96 -12.99 -3.72 -0.12
CA LEU A 96 -13.59 -2.54 -0.74
C LEU A 96 -12.68 -1.30 -0.62
N GLY A 97 -11.98 -1.15 0.51
CA GLY A 97 -11.02 -0.09 0.73
C GLY A 97 -9.90 -0.07 -0.33
N TYR A 98 -9.41 -1.24 -0.75
CA TYR A 98 -8.41 -1.35 -1.82
C TYR A 98 -8.93 -0.95 -3.20
N PHE A 99 -10.24 -1.04 -3.44
CA PHE A 99 -10.83 -0.56 -4.70
C PHE A 99 -11.12 0.94 -4.68
N ILE A 100 -11.41 1.51 -3.51
CA ILE A 100 -11.64 2.96 -3.32
C ILE A 100 -10.32 3.75 -3.34
N ASN A 101 -9.23 3.19 -2.78
CA ASN A 101 -7.94 3.89 -2.66
C ASN A 101 -7.38 4.46 -3.98
N PRO A 102 -7.38 3.71 -5.10
CA PRO A 102 -6.97 4.22 -6.41
C PRO A 102 -7.66 5.53 -6.79
N LEU A 103 -8.98 5.59 -6.62
CA LEU A 103 -9.81 6.74 -6.97
C LEU A 103 -9.52 7.92 -6.05
N MET A 104 -9.38 7.66 -4.75
CA MET A 104 -9.04 8.70 -3.79
C MET A 104 -7.65 9.30 -4.09
N SER A 105 -6.68 8.47 -4.48
CA SER A 105 -5.36 8.94 -4.91
C SER A 105 -5.43 9.83 -6.15
N VAL A 106 -6.28 9.47 -7.13
CA VAL A 106 -6.53 10.31 -8.32
C VAL A 106 -7.16 11.65 -7.93
N VAL A 107 -8.18 11.64 -7.07
CA VAL A 107 -8.86 12.85 -6.59
C VAL A 107 -7.89 13.77 -5.84
N LEU A 108 -7.08 13.22 -4.92
CA LEU A 108 -6.06 13.99 -4.22
C LEU A 108 -5.00 14.56 -5.17
N GLY A 109 -4.62 13.80 -6.20
CA GLY A 109 -3.69 14.27 -7.23
C GLY A 109 -4.24 15.48 -7.99
N ALA A 110 -5.49 15.40 -8.42
CA ALA A 110 -6.15 16.50 -9.13
C ALA A 110 -6.39 17.71 -8.22
N ALA A 111 -6.92 17.50 -7.01
CA ALA A 111 -7.36 18.57 -6.13
C ALA A 111 -6.21 19.27 -5.37
N VAL A 112 -5.21 18.51 -4.91
CA VAL A 112 -4.12 19.05 -4.07
C VAL A 112 -2.88 19.40 -4.91
N LEU A 113 -2.55 18.56 -5.89
CA LEU A 113 -1.33 18.72 -6.69
C LEU A 113 -1.59 19.37 -8.05
N GLY A 114 -2.85 19.65 -8.39
CA GLY A 114 -3.23 20.25 -9.67
C GLY A 114 -2.99 19.33 -10.87
N GLU A 115 -2.94 18.01 -10.66
CA GLU A 115 -2.70 17.05 -11.73
C GLU A 115 -3.85 17.07 -12.74
N ARG A 116 -3.55 17.45 -13.98
CA ARG A 116 -4.53 17.47 -15.06
C ARG A 116 -4.62 16.09 -15.71
N LEU A 117 -5.79 15.48 -15.63
CA LEU A 117 -6.11 14.23 -16.30
C LEU A 117 -6.47 14.49 -17.76
N ARG A 118 -5.95 13.65 -18.66
CA ARG A 118 -6.38 13.64 -20.07
C ARG A 118 -7.82 13.09 -20.18
N PRO A 119 -8.60 13.45 -21.21
CA PRO A 119 -9.99 13.00 -21.35
C PRO A 119 -10.15 11.47 -21.27
N VAL A 120 -9.22 10.70 -21.84
CA VAL A 120 -9.24 9.23 -21.76
C VAL A 120 -8.99 8.73 -20.33
N GLN A 121 -8.13 9.42 -19.56
CA GLN A 121 -7.88 9.09 -18.16
C GLN A 121 -9.10 9.42 -17.29
N VAL A 122 -9.81 10.52 -17.57
CA VAL A 122 -11.08 10.84 -16.92
C VAL A 122 -12.11 9.73 -17.20
N ALA A 123 -12.25 9.30 -18.45
CA ALA A 123 -13.15 8.19 -18.79
C ALA A 123 -12.80 6.89 -18.05
N ALA A 124 -11.51 6.55 -17.95
CA ALA A 124 -11.04 5.39 -17.18
C ALA A 124 -11.37 5.51 -15.68
N VAL A 125 -11.12 6.68 -15.09
CA VAL A 125 -11.41 6.95 -13.67
C VAL A 125 -12.91 6.90 -13.41
N SER A 126 -13.74 7.48 -14.28
CA SER A 126 -15.20 7.41 -14.16
C SER A 126 -15.72 5.97 -14.26
N LEU A 127 -15.14 5.15 -15.14
CA LEU A 127 -15.50 3.73 -15.25
C LEU A 127 -15.15 2.96 -13.96
N ALA A 128 -13.95 3.16 -13.42
CA ALA A 128 -13.52 2.56 -12.16
C ALA A 128 -14.38 3.05 -10.98
N ALA A 129 -14.73 4.34 -10.94
CA ALA A 129 -15.65 4.90 -9.95
C ALA A 129 -17.05 4.29 -10.03
N GLY A 130 -17.57 4.05 -11.23
CA GLY A 130 -18.83 3.34 -11.43
C GLY A 130 -18.80 1.91 -10.89
N ALA A 131 -17.70 1.18 -11.13
CA ALA A 131 -17.52 -0.17 -10.59
C ALA A 131 -17.49 -0.18 -9.05
N VAL A 132 -16.77 0.76 -8.44
CA VAL A 132 -16.71 0.91 -6.98
C VAL A 132 -18.06 1.31 -6.40
N LEU A 133 -18.76 2.25 -7.03
CA LEU A 133 -20.09 2.67 -6.59
C LEU A 133 -21.08 1.51 -6.62
N LEU A 134 -21.05 0.69 -7.68
CA LEU A 134 -21.86 -0.52 -7.77
C LEU A 134 -21.53 -1.49 -6.62
N ALA A 135 -20.25 -1.68 -6.30
CA ALA A 135 -19.85 -2.53 -5.18
C ALA A 135 -20.40 -2.03 -3.83
N VAL A 136 -20.39 -0.71 -3.61
CA VAL A 136 -20.93 -0.09 -2.39
C VAL A 136 -22.46 -0.24 -2.33
N VAL A 137 -23.16 -0.03 -3.44
CA VAL A 137 -24.62 -0.22 -3.52
C VAL A 137 -25.00 -1.68 -3.24
N VAL A 138 -24.26 -2.63 -3.80
CA VAL A 138 -24.46 -4.07 -3.55
C VAL A 138 -24.18 -4.43 -2.09
N ALA A 139 -23.19 -3.78 -1.44
CA ALA A 139 -22.90 -3.99 -0.03
C ALA A 139 -24.03 -3.49 0.90
N GLY A 140 -24.89 -2.57 0.45
CA GLY A 140 -26.11 -2.16 1.17
C GLY A 140 -25.89 -1.28 2.40
N HIS A 141 -24.64 -0.95 2.75
CA HIS A 141 -24.30 -0.03 3.84
C HIS A 141 -23.11 0.86 3.47
N LEU A 142 -22.95 1.97 4.19
CA LEU A 142 -21.78 2.84 4.00
C LEU A 142 -20.53 2.16 4.58
N PRO A 143 -19.49 1.89 3.77
CA PRO A 143 -18.37 1.10 4.22
C PRO A 143 -17.29 2.01 4.84
N TRP A 144 -17.55 2.49 6.06
CA TRP A 144 -16.71 3.49 6.73
C TRP A 144 -15.27 3.00 6.95
N VAL A 145 -15.05 1.71 7.24
CA VAL A 145 -13.71 1.11 7.37
C VAL A 145 -12.96 1.22 6.05
N SER A 146 -13.61 0.91 4.93
CA SER A 146 -13.07 1.00 3.57
C SER A 146 -12.67 2.43 3.22
N LEU A 147 -13.52 3.40 3.58
CA LEU A 147 -13.25 4.83 3.37
C LEU A 147 -12.06 5.29 4.22
N ALA A 148 -11.97 4.86 5.49
CA ALA A 148 -10.86 5.21 6.38
C ALA A 148 -9.54 4.58 5.91
N LEU A 149 -9.57 3.33 5.43
CA LEU A 149 -8.41 2.66 4.82
C LEU A 149 -7.97 3.35 3.54
N ALA A 150 -8.91 3.68 2.66
CA ALA A 150 -8.61 4.45 1.45
C ALA A 150 -7.99 5.81 1.81
N ALA A 151 -8.60 6.54 2.75
CA ALA A 151 -8.15 7.87 3.15
C ALA A 151 -6.75 7.87 3.73
N SER A 152 -6.52 7.01 4.72
CA SER A 152 -5.22 6.93 5.39
C SER A 152 -4.09 6.61 4.40
N PHE A 153 -4.28 5.64 3.49
CA PHE A 153 -3.21 5.25 2.57
C PHE A 153 -3.06 6.19 1.36
N SER A 154 -4.14 6.78 0.83
CA SER A 154 -4.02 7.78 -0.24
C SER A 154 -3.42 9.09 0.28
N LEU A 155 -3.76 9.52 1.49
CA LEU A 155 -3.12 10.66 2.16
C LEU A 155 -1.65 10.35 2.47
N TYR A 156 -1.33 9.13 2.92
CA TYR A 156 0.06 8.70 3.08
C TYR A 156 0.83 8.85 1.75
N GLY A 157 0.27 8.36 0.64
CA GLY A 157 0.86 8.51 -0.70
C GLY A 157 1.07 9.98 -1.11
N LEU A 158 0.09 10.84 -0.83
CA LEU A 158 0.19 12.28 -1.05
C LEU A 158 1.33 12.90 -0.22
N VAL A 159 1.40 12.60 1.08
CA VAL A 159 2.46 13.08 1.99
C VAL A 159 3.83 12.63 1.50
N ARG A 160 3.99 11.34 1.16
CA ARG A 160 5.23 10.79 0.59
C ARG A 160 5.64 11.49 -0.70
N LYS A 161 4.69 11.90 -1.52
CA LYS A 161 4.94 12.62 -2.77
C LYS A 161 5.42 14.06 -2.53
N VAL A 162 4.89 14.77 -1.53
CA VAL A 162 5.21 16.19 -1.27
C VAL A 162 6.40 16.40 -0.34
N VAL A 163 6.71 15.44 0.55
CA VAL A 163 7.73 15.61 1.59
C VAL A 163 9.15 15.76 1.03
N GLY A 164 9.40 15.26 -0.19
CA GLY A 164 10.67 15.44 -0.90
C GLY A 164 11.88 14.83 -0.17
N VAL A 165 11.65 13.77 0.62
CA VAL A 165 12.67 13.03 1.36
C VAL A 165 12.85 11.68 0.72
N ASP A 166 14.10 11.29 0.45
CA ASP A 166 14.48 9.99 -0.09
C ASP A 166 13.66 8.85 0.53
N ALA A 167 13.14 7.97 -0.32
CA ALA A 167 12.26 6.86 0.06
C ALA A 167 12.80 6.02 1.22
N MET A 168 14.09 5.67 1.23
CA MET A 168 14.68 4.87 2.31
C MET A 168 14.82 5.68 3.60
N VAL A 169 15.30 6.92 3.51
CA VAL A 169 15.45 7.79 4.69
C VAL A 169 14.09 8.11 5.32
N GLY A 170 13.09 8.36 4.49
CA GLY A 170 11.74 8.63 4.94
C GLY A 170 11.09 7.40 5.59
N PHE A 171 11.26 6.20 5.03
CA PHE A 171 10.77 4.96 5.64
C PHE A 171 11.51 4.63 6.94
N ALA A 172 12.81 4.94 7.03
CA ALA A 172 13.56 4.83 8.28
C ALA A 172 13.02 5.77 9.37
N ALA A 173 12.63 7.00 9.01
CA ALA A 173 11.98 7.91 9.95
C ALA A 173 10.61 7.40 10.41
N GLU A 174 9.80 6.88 9.49
CA GLU A 174 8.48 6.30 9.81
C GLU A 174 8.60 5.11 10.76
N THR A 175 9.49 4.17 10.45
CA THR A 175 9.75 3.02 11.32
C THR A 175 10.32 3.44 12.65
N ALA A 176 11.20 4.44 12.73
CA ALA A 176 11.72 4.97 13.99
C ALA A 176 10.61 5.59 14.87
N VAL A 177 9.62 6.27 14.28
CA VAL A 177 8.46 6.80 15.01
C VAL A 177 7.56 5.69 15.55
N LEU A 178 7.37 4.62 14.78
CA LEU A 178 6.49 3.49 15.16
C LEU A 178 7.18 2.48 16.09
N LEU A 179 8.51 2.43 16.08
CA LEU A 179 9.31 1.42 16.79
C LEU A 179 9.05 1.36 18.30
N PRO A 180 8.95 2.48 19.06
CA PRO A 180 8.68 2.42 20.49
C PRO A 180 7.35 1.73 20.82
N VAL A 181 6.31 1.99 20.01
CA VAL A 181 4.99 1.38 20.18
C VAL A 181 5.04 -0.12 19.88
N ALA A 182 5.74 -0.51 18.80
CA ALA A 182 5.91 -1.91 18.44
C ALA A 182 6.69 -2.70 19.50
N LEU A 183 7.81 -2.15 20.00
CA LEU A 183 8.60 -2.76 21.06
C LEU A 183 7.80 -2.85 22.37
N GLY A 184 7.10 -1.78 22.75
CA GLY A 184 6.22 -1.79 23.92
C GLY A 184 5.16 -2.90 23.83
N TYR A 185 4.55 -3.07 22.65
CA TYR A 185 3.62 -4.18 22.45
C TYR A 185 4.30 -5.55 22.61
N LEU A 186 5.48 -5.75 22.01
CA LEU A 186 6.19 -7.04 22.09
C LEU A 186 6.60 -7.41 23.51
N VAL A 187 7.03 -6.44 24.31
CA VAL A 187 7.45 -6.68 25.70
C VAL A 187 6.26 -6.91 26.62
N LEU A 188 5.16 -6.19 26.43
CA LEU A 188 4.05 -6.17 27.38
C LEU A 188 2.91 -7.13 27.03
N PHE A 189 2.70 -7.45 25.75
CA PHE A 189 1.48 -8.12 25.27
C PHE A 189 1.72 -9.26 24.28
N ALA A 190 2.94 -9.49 23.79
CA ALA A 190 3.17 -10.56 22.81
C ALA A 190 2.95 -11.95 23.41
N PRO A 191 2.14 -12.82 22.75
CA PRO A 191 1.92 -14.18 23.23
C PRO A 191 3.20 -15.04 23.17
N PRO A 192 3.40 -15.98 24.12
CA PRO A 192 4.55 -16.89 24.14
C PRO A 192 4.68 -17.78 22.91
N VAL A 193 3.57 -18.02 22.18
CA VAL A 193 3.51 -18.83 20.95
C VAL A 193 4.49 -18.37 19.87
N VAL A 194 4.95 -17.12 19.92
CA VAL A 194 5.88 -16.57 18.94
C VAL A 194 7.32 -17.10 19.11
N THR A 195 7.73 -17.56 20.29
CA THR A 195 9.15 -17.80 20.60
C THR A 195 9.60 -19.26 20.51
N GLY A 196 8.69 -20.21 20.26
CA GLY A 196 8.98 -21.65 20.33
C GLY A 196 9.26 -22.37 19.01
N ASP A 197 9.06 -21.71 17.85
CA ASP A 197 9.19 -22.32 16.52
C ASP A 197 10.17 -21.51 15.64
N PRO A 198 11.37 -22.05 15.36
CA PRO A 198 12.38 -21.35 14.55
C PRO A 198 11.90 -20.98 13.14
N VAL A 199 11.01 -21.78 12.54
CA VAL A 199 10.46 -21.50 11.20
C VAL A 199 9.55 -20.28 11.27
N ARG A 200 8.64 -20.23 12.25
CA ARG A 200 7.77 -19.05 12.46
C ARG A 200 8.56 -17.81 12.84
N ALA A 201 9.60 -17.94 13.66
CA ALA A 201 10.49 -16.83 13.97
C ALA A 201 11.17 -16.28 12.70
N GLY A 202 11.64 -17.17 11.82
CA GLY A 202 12.19 -16.79 10.51
C GLY A 202 11.18 -16.07 9.61
N LEU A 203 9.95 -16.57 9.53
CA LEU A 203 8.86 -15.91 8.80
C LEU A 203 8.55 -14.52 9.39
N LEU A 204 8.52 -14.38 10.71
CA LEU A 204 8.34 -13.09 11.37
C LEU A 204 9.47 -12.11 11.05
N VAL A 205 10.72 -12.55 10.99
CA VAL A 205 11.84 -11.71 10.51
C VAL A 205 11.62 -11.26 9.07
N LEU A 206 11.18 -12.18 8.19
CA LEU A 206 10.89 -11.87 6.79
C LEU A 206 9.74 -10.86 6.63
N THR A 207 8.89 -10.65 7.64
CA THR A 207 7.84 -9.62 7.55
C THR A 207 8.42 -8.22 7.42
N GLY A 208 9.64 -8.01 7.95
CA GLY A 208 10.41 -6.78 7.77
C GLY A 208 10.74 -6.54 6.30
N VAL A 209 11.13 -7.58 5.56
CA VAL A 209 11.45 -7.53 4.12
C VAL A 209 10.18 -7.30 3.30
N THR A 210 9.15 -8.12 3.52
CA THR A 210 7.89 -8.05 2.77
C THR A 210 7.08 -6.78 3.06
N THR A 211 7.46 -6.02 4.09
CA THR A 211 6.89 -4.70 4.40
C THR A 211 7.75 -3.56 3.88
N ALA A 212 9.05 -3.57 4.20
CA ALA A 212 9.93 -2.45 3.90
C ALA A 212 10.13 -2.26 2.41
N LEU A 213 10.44 -3.33 1.66
CA LEU A 213 10.78 -3.21 0.25
C LEU A 213 9.62 -2.63 -0.58
N PRO A 214 8.37 -3.12 -0.46
CA PRO A 214 7.25 -2.56 -1.22
C PRO A 214 6.96 -1.11 -0.85
N LEU A 215 7.08 -0.72 0.43
CA LEU A 215 6.85 0.66 0.85
C LEU A 215 7.95 1.62 0.39
N ILE A 216 9.21 1.18 0.42
CA ILE A 216 10.33 1.95 -0.14
C ILE A 216 10.15 2.12 -1.65
N TRP A 217 9.79 1.05 -2.37
CA TRP A 217 9.51 1.13 -3.80
C TRP A 217 8.30 2.04 -4.08
N PHE A 218 7.21 1.92 -3.31
CA PHE A 218 6.05 2.79 -3.43
C PHE A 218 6.42 4.26 -3.22
N ALA A 219 7.17 4.59 -2.17
CA ALA A 219 7.62 5.96 -1.91
C ALA A 219 8.53 6.47 -3.04
N ALA A 220 9.46 5.65 -3.52
CA ALA A 220 10.32 5.99 -4.66
C ALA A 220 9.53 6.18 -5.96
N ALA A 221 8.40 5.48 -6.12
CA ALA A 221 7.48 5.68 -7.23
C ALA A 221 6.64 6.96 -7.07
N ALA A 222 6.20 7.28 -5.85
CA ALA A 222 5.40 8.48 -5.54
C ALA A 222 6.14 9.79 -5.84
N GLU A 223 7.45 9.80 -5.58
CA GLU A 223 8.32 10.92 -5.96
C GLU A 223 8.44 11.11 -7.48
N ARG A 224 8.19 10.07 -8.28
CA ARG A 224 8.51 10.02 -9.72
C ARG A 224 7.31 9.97 -10.65
N LEU A 225 6.15 9.55 -10.16
CA LEU A 225 4.92 9.39 -10.92
C LEU A 225 3.86 10.36 -10.42
N THR A 226 2.89 10.69 -11.27
CA THR A 226 1.69 11.41 -10.80
C THR A 226 0.92 10.54 -9.81
N LEU A 227 0.27 11.17 -8.83
CA LEU A 227 -0.53 10.47 -7.82
C LEU A 227 -1.70 9.73 -8.49
N ALA A 228 -2.25 10.28 -9.57
CA ALA A 228 -3.23 9.58 -10.40
C ALA A 228 -2.69 8.30 -11.05
N THR A 229 -1.45 8.32 -11.58
CA THR A 229 -0.82 7.12 -12.15
C THR A 229 -0.59 6.08 -11.07
N LEU A 230 -0.09 6.50 -9.90
CA LEU A 230 0.08 5.59 -8.78
C LEU A 230 -1.23 4.98 -8.32
N GLY A 231 -2.28 5.79 -8.19
CA GLY A 231 -3.61 5.37 -7.82
C GLY A 231 -4.09 4.24 -8.72
N LEU A 232 -4.08 4.44 -10.03
CA LEU A 232 -4.53 3.40 -10.96
C LEU A 232 -3.65 2.15 -10.96
N MET A 233 -2.32 2.30 -10.81
CA MET A 233 -1.44 1.14 -10.69
C MET A 233 -1.73 0.30 -9.44
N GLN A 234 -2.34 0.85 -8.39
CA GLN A 234 -2.73 0.06 -7.20
C GLN A 234 -3.69 -1.08 -7.55
N TYR A 235 -4.53 -0.96 -8.59
CA TYR A 235 -5.43 -2.03 -9.01
C TYR A 235 -4.70 -3.31 -9.49
N LEU A 236 -3.38 -3.25 -9.72
CA LEU A 236 -2.58 -4.45 -9.95
C LEU A 236 -2.57 -5.37 -8.73
N ALA A 237 -2.49 -4.84 -7.51
CA ALA A 237 -2.45 -5.65 -6.29
C ALA A 237 -3.71 -6.53 -6.11
N PRO A 238 -4.96 -5.99 -6.14
CA PRO A 238 -6.16 -6.81 -6.05
C PRO A 238 -6.35 -7.72 -7.27
N SER A 239 -5.85 -7.34 -8.46
CA SER A 239 -5.88 -8.23 -9.64
C SER A 239 -4.97 -9.44 -9.47
N CYS A 240 -3.75 -9.24 -8.95
CA CYS A 240 -2.83 -10.32 -8.62
C CYS A 240 -3.40 -11.23 -7.52
N LEU A 241 -4.01 -10.63 -6.49
CA LEU A 241 -4.64 -11.38 -5.41
C LEU A 241 -5.79 -12.25 -5.93
N LEU A 242 -6.63 -11.73 -6.83
CA LEU A 242 -7.66 -12.50 -7.50
C LEU A 242 -7.09 -13.73 -8.21
N VAL A 243 -6.05 -13.53 -9.03
CA VAL A 243 -5.40 -14.62 -9.76
C VAL A 243 -4.82 -15.65 -8.79
N LEU A 244 -4.16 -15.20 -7.73
CA LEU A 244 -3.61 -16.06 -6.69
C LEU A 244 -4.71 -16.88 -6.00
N SER A 245 -5.81 -16.24 -5.59
CA SER A 245 -6.97 -16.90 -4.96
C SER A 245 -7.56 -18.01 -5.83
N VAL A 246 -7.77 -17.76 -7.12
CA VAL A 246 -8.38 -18.74 -8.03
C VAL A 246 -7.39 -19.86 -8.39
N VAL A 247 -6.18 -19.51 -8.81
CA VAL A 247 -5.22 -20.47 -9.39
C VAL A 247 -4.48 -21.26 -8.32
N ALA A 248 -4.02 -20.59 -7.25
CA ALA A 248 -3.21 -21.24 -6.22
C ALA A 248 -4.06 -21.79 -5.06
N TYR A 249 -5.17 -21.12 -4.72
CA TYR A 249 -6.01 -21.51 -3.58
C TYR A 249 -7.35 -22.15 -3.98
N GLY A 250 -7.68 -22.22 -5.27
CA GLY A 250 -8.88 -22.90 -5.77
C GLY A 250 -10.19 -22.22 -5.37
N GLU A 251 -10.16 -20.94 -5.01
CA GLU A 251 -11.37 -20.19 -4.63
C GLU A 251 -12.29 -20.00 -5.84
N ARG A 252 -13.60 -20.18 -5.63
CA ARG A 252 -14.62 -19.94 -6.66
C ARG A 252 -14.87 -18.45 -6.79
N LEU A 253 -14.79 -17.96 -8.03
CA LEU A 253 -15.05 -16.57 -8.32
C LEU A 253 -16.56 -16.32 -8.47
N GLU A 254 -17.10 -15.46 -7.61
CA GLU A 254 -18.51 -15.07 -7.72
C GLU A 254 -18.76 -14.19 -8.96
N PRO A 255 -19.90 -14.35 -9.66
CA PRO A 255 -20.19 -13.61 -10.90
C PRO A 255 -20.13 -12.08 -10.74
N HIS A 256 -20.57 -11.57 -9.59
CA HIS A 256 -20.55 -10.13 -9.31
C HIS A 256 -19.12 -9.57 -9.24
N ARG A 257 -18.16 -10.36 -8.72
CA ARG A 257 -16.74 -9.98 -8.66
C ARG A 257 -16.11 -9.99 -10.04
N MET A 258 -16.48 -10.95 -10.90
CA MET A 258 -16.02 -11.00 -12.30
C MET A 258 -16.38 -9.72 -13.05
N MET A 259 -17.62 -9.26 -12.90
CA MET A 259 -18.08 -8.02 -13.52
C MET A 259 -17.29 -6.80 -13.02
N LEU A 260 -17.07 -6.70 -11.70
CA LEU A 260 -16.29 -5.62 -11.10
C LEU A 260 -14.83 -5.59 -11.62
N PHE A 261 -14.16 -6.73 -11.60
CA PHE A 261 -12.79 -6.84 -12.11
C PHE A 261 -12.72 -6.57 -13.62
N GLY A 262 -13.70 -7.01 -14.40
CA GLY A 262 -13.80 -6.72 -15.83
C GLY A 262 -13.86 -5.20 -16.11
N LEU A 263 -14.70 -4.46 -15.37
CA LEU A 263 -14.79 -3.00 -15.50
C LEU A 263 -13.48 -2.30 -15.10
N ILE A 264 -12.85 -2.75 -14.02
CA ILE A 264 -11.55 -2.21 -13.58
C ILE A 264 -10.46 -2.50 -14.60
N TRP A 265 -10.39 -3.71 -15.15
CA TRP A 265 -9.41 -4.06 -16.18
C TRP A 265 -9.62 -3.27 -17.47
N LEU A 266 -10.87 -3.02 -17.86
CA LEU A 266 -11.17 -2.12 -18.97
C LEU A 266 -10.67 -0.69 -18.69
N ALA A 267 -10.92 -0.16 -17.50
CA ALA A 267 -10.41 1.15 -17.08
C ALA A 267 -8.86 1.20 -17.13
N LEU A 268 -8.19 0.16 -16.62
CA LEU A 268 -6.73 0.04 -16.66
C LEU A 268 -6.19 -0.06 -18.09
N ALA A 269 -6.83 -0.84 -18.95
CA ALA A 269 -6.43 -0.99 -20.34
C ALA A 269 -6.53 0.35 -21.10
N LEU A 270 -7.61 1.09 -20.89
CA LEU A 270 -7.79 2.43 -21.44
C LEU A 270 -6.70 3.39 -20.95
N TYR A 271 -6.44 3.40 -19.64
CA TYR A 271 -5.41 4.25 -19.05
C TYR A 271 -4.00 3.91 -19.55
N ALA A 272 -3.65 2.62 -19.59
CA ALA A 272 -2.36 2.15 -20.05
C ALA A 272 -2.15 2.48 -21.54
N ALA A 273 -3.17 2.29 -22.38
CA ALA A 273 -3.12 2.63 -23.80
C ALA A 273 -2.90 4.14 -24.02
N ASP A 274 -3.61 4.99 -23.27
CA ASP A 274 -3.42 6.45 -23.32
C ASP A 274 -2.01 6.86 -22.86
N ALA A 275 -1.55 6.32 -21.73
CA ALA A 275 -0.21 6.60 -21.21
C ALA A 275 0.89 6.17 -22.18
N TYR A 276 0.76 5.00 -22.81
CA TYR A 276 1.70 4.50 -23.80
C TYR A 276 1.73 5.38 -25.06
N ARG A 277 0.56 5.76 -25.58
CA ARG A 277 0.45 6.66 -26.74
C ARG A 277 1.06 8.03 -26.45
N ALA A 278 0.80 8.59 -25.27
CA ALA A 278 1.40 9.87 -24.85
C ALA A 278 2.92 9.78 -24.75
N ALA A 279 3.45 8.71 -24.14
CA ALA A 279 4.90 8.49 -24.01
C ALA A 279 5.58 8.31 -25.38
N ARG A 280 4.93 7.64 -26.33
CA ARG A 280 5.44 7.51 -27.70
C ARG A 280 5.49 8.84 -28.44
N ARG A 281 4.43 9.64 -28.34
CA ARG A 281 4.38 10.98 -28.97
C ARG A 281 5.48 11.89 -28.42
N ALA A 282 5.71 11.87 -27.11
CA ALA A 282 6.76 12.67 -26.46
C ALA A 282 8.19 12.23 -26.81
N ARG A 283 8.40 11.00 -27.30
CA ARG A 283 9.70 10.52 -27.80
C ARG A 283 9.93 10.77 -29.29
N ALA A 284 8.85 11.02 -30.03
CA ALA A 284 8.88 11.27 -31.47
C ALA A 284 8.94 12.77 -31.82
N ALA A 285 8.68 13.63 -30.83
CA ALA A 285 8.89 15.08 -30.88
C ALA A 285 10.24 15.42 -30.24
#